data_AF-A0A659XXM7-F1
#
_entry.id   AF-A0A659XXM7-F1
#
_cell.length_a   1.000
_cell.length_b   1.000
_cell.length_c   1.000
_cell.angle_alpha   90.00
_cell.angle_beta   90.00
_cell.angle_gamma   90.00
#
_symmetry.space_group_name_H-M   'P 1'
#
loop_
_entity.id
_entity.type
_entity.pdbx_description
1 polymer ?
#
loop_
_entity_poly.entity_id
_entity_poly.type
_entity_poly.pdbx_seq_one_letter_code
_entity_poly.pdbx_strand_id
1 'polypeptide(L)' 'KIPRGVLLVGPPGTGKTLLARSVAGEANVPFFTISGSDFVEMFVGVGASRVRDMFDQAKKNAPCIIFI' A
#
# COMPACT_ATOMS: atom_id res chain seq x y z
N LYS A 1 -21.53 -1.56 -6.50
CA LYS A 1 -20.53 -0.91 -5.59
C LYS A 1 -19.16 -1.49 -5.94
N ILE A 2 -18.16 -0.68 -6.29
CA ILE A 2 -16.83 -1.18 -6.67
C ILE A 2 -16.08 -1.59 -5.38
N PRO A 3 -15.44 -2.78 -5.34
CA PRO A 3 -14.64 -3.20 -4.18
C PRO A 3 -13.48 -2.21 -3.93
N ARG A 4 -13.18 -1.96 -2.66
CA ARG A 4 -12.19 -0.94 -2.23
C ARG A 4 -10.82 -1.54 -1.84
N GLY A 5 -10.69 -2.87 -1.81
CA GLY A 5 -9.47 -3.54 -1.38
C GLY A 5 -9.54 -5.05 -1.59
N VAL A 6 -8.37 -5.69 -1.55
CA VAL A 6 -8.17 -7.13 -1.70
C VAL A 6 -7.16 -7.57 -0.65
N LEU A 7 -7.35 -8.76 -0.08
CA LEU A 7 -6.39 -9.38 0.85
C LEU A 7 -5.70 -10.55 0.15
N LEU A 8 -4.36 -10.53 0.11
CA LEU A 8 -3.54 -11.62 -0.44
C LEU A 8 -2.95 -12.45 0.70
N VAL A 9 -3.33 -13.72 0.81
CA VAL A 9 -2.87 -14.63 1.88
C VAL A 9 -2.12 -15.81 1.28
N GLY A 10 -1.02 -16.21 1.92
CA GLY A 10 -0.26 -17.42 1.57
C GLY A 10 1.17 -17.39 2.11
N PRO A 11 1.93 -18.49 1.99
CA PRO A 11 3.32 -18.60 2.45
C PRO A 11 4.23 -17.48 1.92
N PRO A 12 5.33 -17.11 2.61
CA PRO A 12 6.30 -16.18 2.06
C PRO A 12 6.88 -16.70 0.74
N GLY A 13 7.26 -15.80 -0.18
CA GLY A 13 7.81 -16.18 -1.48
C GLY A 13 6.80 -16.53 -2.58
N THR A 14 5.49 -16.55 -2.31
CA THR A 14 4.45 -16.82 -3.34
C THR A 14 4.15 -15.65 -4.30
N GLY A 15 5.01 -14.64 -4.35
CA GLY A 15 4.88 -13.54 -5.32
C GLY A 15 3.77 -12.50 -5.04
N LYS A 16 3.18 -12.45 -3.85
CA LYS A 16 2.11 -11.48 -3.48
C LYS A 16 2.49 -10.03 -3.80
N THR A 17 3.68 -9.60 -3.36
CA THR A 17 4.19 -8.25 -3.61
C THR A 17 4.51 -8.01 -5.08
N LEU A 18 4.99 -9.04 -5.78
CA LEU A 18 5.28 -8.96 -7.21
C LEU A 18 3.99 -8.77 -8.00
N LEU A 19 2.95 -9.54 -7.68
CA LEU A 19 1.64 -9.44 -8.30
C LEU A 19 1.05 -8.03 -8.14
N ALA A 20 1.07 -7.46 -6.93
CA ALA A 20 0.56 -6.12 -6.70
C ALA A 20 1.31 -5.05 -7.51
N ARG A 21 2.65 -5.16 -7.59
CA ARG A 21 3.49 -4.25 -8.38
C ARG A 21 3.25 -4.40 -9.88
N SER A 22 3.17 -5.63 -10.39
CA SER A 22 2.89 -5.91 -11.80
C SER A 22 1.53 -5.35 -12.20
N VAL A 23 0.49 -5.53 -11.38
CA VAL A 23 -0.84 -4.97 -11.65
C VAL A 23 -0.80 -3.45 -11.73
N ALA A 24 -0.06 -2.77 -10.85
CA ALA A 24 0.10 -1.32 -10.90
C ALA A 24 0.85 -0.86 -12.16
N GLY A 25 1.88 -1.60 -12.57
CA GLY A 25 2.62 -1.37 -13.81
C GLY A 25 1.75 -1.54 -15.06
N GLU A 26 0.97 -2.62 -15.15
CA GLU A 26 0.05 -2.88 -16.25
C GLU A 26 -1.07 -1.85 -16.33
N ALA A 27 -1.58 -1.39 -15.18
CA ALA A 27 -2.57 -0.33 -15.11
C ALA A 27 -1.96 1.08 -15.32
N ASN A 28 -0.63 1.18 -15.39
CA ASN A 28 0.14 2.43 -15.48
C ASN A 28 -0.28 3.46 -14.41
N VAL A 29 -0.47 3.00 -13.18
CA VAL A 29 -0.85 3.83 -12.03
C VAL A 29 0.26 3.84 -10.98
N PRO A 30 0.41 4.93 -10.20
CA PRO A 30 1.37 4.97 -9.10
C PRO A 30 1.16 3.82 -8.10
N PHE A 31 2.26 3.21 -7.68
CA PHE A 31 2.30 2.10 -6.72
C PHE A 31 2.96 2.56 -5.42
N PHE A 32 2.15 2.71 -4.37
CA PHE A 32 2.62 3.05 -3.02
C PHE A 32 2.77 1.78 -2.19
N THR A 33 3.89 1.63 -1.49
CA THR A 33 4.14 0.49 -0.60
C THR A 33 4.44 0.99 0.82
N ILE A 34 3.81 0.40 1.81
CA ILE A 34 4.16 0.58 3.23
C ILE A 34 4.24 -0.79 3.88
N SER A 35 5.18 -0.99 4.80
CA SER A 35 5.23 -2.22 5.58
C SER A 35 4.34 -2.06 6.81
N GLY A 36 3.61 -3.11 7.20
CA GLY A 36 2.92 -3.21 8.49
C GLY A 36 3.80 -2.90 9.71
N SER A 37 5.12 -3.12 9.61
CA SER A 37 6.09 -2.74 10.65
C SER A 37 6.28 -1.23 10.79
N ASP A 38 6.08 -0.46 9.72
CA ASP A 38 6.30 1.00 9.70
C ASP A 38 5.24 1.74 10.53
N PHE A 39 4.17 1.04 10.90
CA PHE A 39 3.12 1.53 11.79
C PHE A 39 3.55 1.48 13.27
N VAL A 40 4.57 0.68 13.61
CA VAL A 40 5.05 0.47 14.98
C VAL A 40 6.38 1.21 15.16
N GLU A 41 6.30 2.41 15.73
CA GLU A 41 7.46 3.27 15.99
C GLU A 41 7.62 3.48 17.51
N MET A 42 8.87 3.67 17.96
CA MET A 42 9.20 3.94 19.37
C MET A 42 8.58 5.26 19.87
N PHE A 43 8.35 6.20 18.95
CA PHE A 43 7.76 7.50 19.24
C PHE A 43 6.27 7.52 18.91
N VAL A 44 5.46 7.82 19.93
CA VAL A 44 4.00 7.90 19.82
C VAL A 44 3.59 8.86 18.71
N GLY A 45 2.70 8.40 17.82
CA GLY A 45 2.08 9.24 16.79
C GLY A 45 2.88 9.39 15.49
N VAL A 46 4.16 9.01 15.45
CA VAL A 46 5.00 9.11 14.24
C VAL A 46 4.52 8.15 13.15
N GLY A 47 4.28 6.88 13.50
CA GLY A 47 3.73 5.88 12.58
C GLY A 47 2.36 6.31 12.02
N ALA A 48 1.47 6.81 12.88
CA ALA A 48 0.15 7.29 12.46
C ALA A 48 0.22 8.52 11.52
N SER A 49 1.19 9.42 11.70
CA SER A 49 1.38 10.56 10.80
C SER A 49 1.80 10.12 9.41
N ARG A 50 2.81 9.23 9.30
CA ARG A 50 3.29 8.74 8.01
C ARG A 50 2.20 8.07 7.18
N VAL A 51 1.33 7.30 7.83
CA VAL A 51 0.19 6.67 7.17
C VAL A 51 -0.75 7.73 6.60
N ARG A 52 -1.11 8.75 7.40
CA ARG A 52 -1.97 9.84 6.91
C ARG A 52 -1.34 10.56 5.73
N ASP A 53 -0.06 10.91 5.82
CA ASP A 53 0.66 11.62 4.77
C ASP A 53 0.72 10.79 3.48
N MET A 54 0.95 9.48 3.58
CA MET A 54 0.95 8.58 2.43
C MET A 54 -0.43 8.47 1.79
N PHE A 55 -1.50 8.32 2.57
CA PHE A 55 -2.86 8.30 2.05
C PHE A 55 -3.25 9.63 1.40
N ASP A 56 -2.78 10.77 1.91
CA ASP A 56 -3.05 12.08 1.32
C ASP A 56 -2.27 12.30 0.03
N GLN A 57 -1.03 11.77 -0.08
CA GLN A 57 -0.31 11.71 -1.34
C GLN A 57 -1.01 10.79 -2.35
N ALA A 58 -1.49 9.62 -1.92
CA ALA A 58 -2.19 8.69 -2.78
C ALA A 58 -3.49 9.29 -3.35
N LYS A 59 -4.27 10.01 -2.53
CA LYS A 59 -5.46 10.75 -2.98
C LYS A 59 -5.15 11.79 -4.05
N LYS A 60 -4.03 12.53 -3.91
CA LYS A 60 -3.59 13.54 -4.89
C LYS A 60 -3.14 12.91 -6.21
N ASN A 61 -2.60 11.69 -6.16
CA ASN A 61 -2.10 10.94 -7.31
C ASN A 61 -3.11 9.87 -7.80
N ALA A 62 -4.40 10.04 -7.54
CA ALA A 62 -5.42 9.12 -8.02
C ALA A 62 -5.55 9.18 -9.56
N PRO A 63 -5.72 8.05 -10.26
CA PRO A 63 -5.85 6.67 -9.74
C PRO A 63 -4.50 6.05 -9.34
N CYS A 64 -4.46 5.32 -8.23
CA CYS A 64 -3.24 4.67 -7.69
C CYS A 64 -3.55 3.38 -6.92
N ILE A 65 -2.51 2.58 -6.63
CA ILE A 65 -2.59 1.37 -5.81
C ILE A 65 -1.73 1.55 -4.55
N ILE A 66 -2.29 1.20 -3.39
CA ILE A 66 -1.57 1.15 -2.11
C ILE A 66 -1.44 -0.32 -1.69
N PHE A 67 -0.22 -0.77 -1.44
CA PHE A 67 0.10 -2.09 -0.92
C PHE A 67 0.62 -1.96 0.52
N ILE A 68 0.01 -2.73 1.43
CA ILE A 68 0.29 -2.76 2.88
C ILE A 68 0.78 -4.16 3.25
#